data_AF-A0A9D7CYM4-F1
#
_entry.id   AF-A0A9D7CYM4-F1
#
_cell.length_a   1.000
_cell.length_b   1.000
_cell.length_c   1.000
_cell.angle_alpha   90.00
_cell.angle_beta   90.00
_cell.angle_gamma   90.00
#
_symmetry.space_group_name_H-M   'P 1'
#
loop_
_entity.id
_entity.type
_entity.pdbx_description
1 polymer ?
#
loop_
_entity_poly.entity_id
_entity_poly.type
_entity_poly.pdbx_seq_one_letter_code
_entity_poly.pdbx_strand_id
1 'polypeptide(L)'
;MLGRKAVLGTAPTSRPRTVEPRRKLRPHVACRDKERRVHELSALRGFRKAYRDARLRWIAGESTVFPEGTYRFAALGVRCQGAAQK
;
A
#
# COMPACT_ATOMS: atom_id res chain seq x y z
N MET A 1 -26.40 -3.26 11.30
CA MET A 1 -26.49 -3.65 12.72
C MET A 1 -27.77 -4.44 12.93
N LEU A 2 -27.77 -5.48 13.77
CA LEU A 2 -28.99 -6.22 14.15
C LEU A 2 -29.77 -5.42 15.21
N GLY A 3 -31.09 -5.33 15.07
CA GLY A 3 -31.95 -4.66 16.06
C GLY A 3 -32.18 -5.50 17.32
N ARG A 4 -32.62 -4.86 18.42
CA ARG A 4 -32.82 -5.48 19.75
C ARG A 4 -33.54 -6.82 19.73
N LYS A 5 -34.64 -6.95 18.98
CA LYS A 5 -35.41 -8.20 18.87
C LYS A 5 -34.60 -9.34 18.26
N ALA A 6 -33.78 -9.06 17.26
CA ALA A 6 -32.93 -10.05 16.61
C ALA A 6 -31.76 -10.49 17.52
N VAL A 7 -31.24 -9.58 18.33
CA VAL A 7 -30.21 -9.91 19.34
C VAL A 7 -30.78 -10.82 20.42
N LEU A 8 -31.96 -10.50 20.95
CA LEU A 8 -32.61 -11.31 22.00
C LEU A 8 -33.10 -12.67 21.50
N GLY A 9 -33.43 -12.79 20.20
CA GLY A 9 -33.82 -14.06 19.58
C GLY A 9 -32.65 -14.95 19.17
N THR A 10 -31.40 -14.50 19.31
CA THR A 10 -30.22 -15.29 18.94
C THR A 10 -29.76 -16.16 20.10
N ALA A 11 -29.57 -17.45 19.86
CA ALA A 11 -29.06 -18.37 20.87
C ALA A 11 -27.63 -18.00 21.33
N PRO A 12 -27.28 -18.06 22.63
CA PRO A 12 -25.95 -17.68 23.13
C PRO A 12 -24.78 -18.49 22.53
N THR A 13 -25.05 -19.71 22.07
CA THR A 13 -24.07 -20.60 21.44
C THR A 13 -24.03 -20.48 19.91
N SER A 14 -24.89 -19.62 19.34
CA SER A 14 -24.95 -19.36 17.91
C SER A 14 -23.63 -18.80 17.39
N ARG A 15 -23.24 -19.23 16.20
CA ARG A 15 -22.06 -18.72 15.48
C ARG A 15 -22.47 -18.21 14.10
N PRO A 16 -21.84 -17.12 13.62
CA PRO A 16 -22.10 -16.62 12.27
C PRO A 16 -21.79 -17.70 11.24
N ARG A 17 -22.72 -17.95 10.32
CA ARG A 17 -22.54 -18.91 9.22
C ARG A 17 -21.59 -18.42 8.13
N THR A 18 -21.33 -17.12 8.06
CA THR A 18 -20.49 -16.50 7.03
C THR A 18 -19.12 -16.15 7.58
N VAL A 19 -18.10 -16.37 6.74
CA VAL A 19 -16.73 -15.96 7.04
C VAL A 19 -16.62 -14.46 6.83
N GLU A 20 -16.04 -13.76 7.80
CA GLU A 20 -15.76 -12.33 7.64
C GLU A 20 -14.86 -12.09 6.42
N PRO A 21 -15.15 -11.08 5.56
CA PRO A 21 -14.31 -10.77 4.40
C PRO A 21 -12.91 -10.30 4.83
N ARG A 22 -11.98 -11.23 4.96
CA ARG A 22 -10.56 -10.92 5.19
C ARG A 22 -9.98 -10.28 3.92
N ARG A 23 -8.99 -9.39 4.07
CA ARG A 23 -8.21 -8.75 2.98
C ARG A 23 -8.83 -7.56 2.23
N LYS A 24 -9.99 -7.04 2.67
CA LYS A 24 -10.51 -5.74 2.14
C LYS A 24 -9.76 -4.52 2.70
N LEU A 25 -9.17 -4.65 3.88
CA LEU A 25 -8.31 -3.62 4.44
C LEU A 25 -6.90 -3.78 3.84
N ARG A 26 -6.45 -2.76 3.10
CA ARG A 26 -5.09 -2.63 2.58
C ARG A 26 -4.38 -1.40 3.16
N PRO A 27 -4.18 -1.33 4.50
CA PRO A 27 -3.45 -0.22 5.09
C PRO A 27 -1.98 -0.31 4.66
N HIS A 28 -1.54 0.59 3.78
CA HIS A 28 -0.13 0.69 3.41
C HIS A 28 0.71 1.43 4.46
N VAL A 29 0.04 2.24 5.28
CA VAL A 29 0.63 2.97 6.40
C VAL A 29 -0.28 2.75 7.60
N ALA A 30 0.25 2.10 8.64
CA ALA A 30 -0.41 1.99 9.94
C ALA A 30 0.25 3.00 10.88
N CYS A 31 -0.47 4.08 11.21
CA CYS A 31 0.02 5.11 12.13
C CYS A 31 -1.13 5.58 13.01
N ARG A 32 -0.86 5.74 14.31
CA ARG A 32 -1.82 6.23 15.32
C ARG A 32 -2.02 7.75 15.22
N ASP A 33 -0.95 8.46 14.89
CA ASP A 33 -0.95 9.91 14.69
C ASP A 33 -1.54 10.25 13.30
N LYS A 34 -2.54 11.14 13.28
CA LYS A 34 -3.24 11.53 12.06
C LYS A 34 -2.36 12.38 11.13
N GLU A 35 -1.61 13.33 11.67
CA GLU A 35 -0.81 14.27 10.88
C GLU A 35 0.34 13.54 10.21
N ARG A 36 1.04 12.73 11.01
CA ARG A 36 2.10 11.85 10.49
C ARG A 36 1.56 10.88 9.45
N ARG A 37 0.38 10.29 9.67
CA ARG A 37 -0.24 9.41 8.67
C ARG A 37 -0.52 10.13 7.36
N VAL A 38 -1.01 11.37 7.38
CA VAL A 38 -1.26 12.15 6.16
C VAL A 38 0.04 12.44 5.42
N HIS A 39 1.09 12.82 6.15
CA HIS A 39 2.41 13.05 5.57
C HIS A 39 2.96 11.80 4.87
N GLU A 40 2.97 10.66 5.57
CA GLU A 40 3.47 9.39 5.01
C GLU A 40 2.64 8.90 3.81
N LEU A 41 1.32 9.08 3.84
CA LEU A 41 0.47 8.74 2.71
C LEU A 41 0.76 9.63 1.49
N SER A 42 1.04 10.91 1.71
CA SER A 42 1.45 11.83 0.64
C SER A 42 2.80 11.44 0.05
N ALA A 43 3.78 11.13 0.89
CA ALA A 43 5.09 10.62 0.46
C ALA A 43 4.95 9.32 -0.36
N LEU A 44 4.14 8.38 0.11
CA LEU A 44 3.87 7.12 -0.59
C LEU A 44 3.20 7.35 -1.97
N ARG A 45 2.27 8.33 -2.06
CA ARG A 45 1.66 8.70 -3.35
C ARG A 45 2.69 9.30 -4.29
N GLY A 46 3.57 10.17 -3.79
CA GLY A 46 4.68 10.76 -4.54
C GLY A 46 5.61 9.70 -5.11
N PHE A 47 6.08 8.78 -4.25
CA PHE A 47 6.92 7.65 -4.65
C PHE A 47 6.26 6.79 -5.75
N ARG A 48 4.97 6.44 -5.58
CA ARG A 48 4.24 5.63 -6.56
C ARG A 48 4.10 6.31 -7.92
N LYS A 49 3.90 7.63 -7.92
CA LYS A 49 3.85 8.42 -9.16
C LYS A 49 5.22 8.43 -9.84
N ALA A 50 6.28 8.79 -9.12
CA ALA A 50 7.64 8.84 -9.65
C ALA A 50 8.09 7.47 -10.20
N TYR A 51 7.80 6.39 -9.47
CA TYR A 51 8.07 5.03 -9.92
C TYR A 51 7.32 4.67 -11.21
N ARG A 52 6.02 5.01 -11.30
CA ARG A 52 5.20 4.74 -12.48
C ARG A 52 5.73 5.50 -13.69
N ASP A 53 6.05 6.78 -13.52
CA ASP A 53 6.58 7.64 -14.59
C ASP A 53 7.94 7.12 -15.08
N ALA A 54 8.84 6.76 -14.15
CA ALA A 54 10.13 6.16 -14.50
C ALA A 54 9.95 4.82 -15.23
N ARG A 55 9.04 3.96 -14.76
CA ARG A 55 8.78 2.67 -15.41
C ARG A 55 8.25 2.83 -16.84
N LEU A 56 7.40 3.83 -17.08
CA LEU A 56 6.89 4.09 -18.44
C LEU A 56 8.02 4.52 -19.39
N ARG A 57 8.89 5.44 -18.95
CA ARG A 57 10.08 5.84 -19.72
C ARG A 57 11.04 4.68 -19.98
N TRP A 58 11.27 3.86 -18.96
CA TRP A 58 12.12 2.68 -19.11
C TRP A 58 11.55 1.68 -20.13
N ILE A 59 10.24 1.44 -20.12
CA ILE A 59 9.56 0.59 -21.10
C ILE A 59 9.64 1.19 -22.51
N ALA A 60 9.63 2.51 -22.63
CA ALA A 60 9.84 3.21 -23.89
C ALA A 60 11.31 3.18 -24.37
N GLY A 61 12.23 2.59 -23.60
CA GLY A 61 13.65 2.49 -23.94
C GLY A 61 14.49 3.70 -23.52
N GLU A 62 13.93 4.64 -22.78
CA GLU A 62 14.66 5.82 -22.32
C GLU A 62 15.53 5.53 -21.10
N SER A 63 16.68 6.21 -21.00
CA SER A 63 17.50 6.18 -19.79
C SER A 63 16.80 6.98 -18.68
N THR A 64 16.32 6.28 -17.66
CA THR A 64 15.62 6.88 -16.52
C THR A 64 16.31 6.52 -15.20
N VAL A 65 16.12 7.38 -14.20
CA VAL A 65 16.55 7.12 -12.82
C VAL A 65 15.31 6.83 -12.00
N PHE A 66 15.31 5.68 -11.34
CA PHE A 66 14.21 5.28 -10.46
C PHE A 66 14.37 5.89 -9.06
N PRO A 67 13.25 6.19 -8.37
CA PRO A 67 13.30 6.72 -7.00
C PRO A 67 13.92 5.70 -6.02
N GLU A 68 14.43 6.17 -4.89
CA GLU A 68 14.99 5.32 -3.83
C GLU A 68 13.99 4.24 -3.35
N GLY A 69 14.49 3.04 -3.06
CA GLY A 69 13.65 1.89 -2.67
C GLY A 69 13.23 0.97 -3.83
N THR A 70 13.62 1.26 -5.08
CA THR A 70 13.38 0.39 -6.26
C THR A 70 14.48 -0.65 -6.49
N TYR A 71 14.98 -1.28 -5.42
CA TYR A 71 16.13 -2.18 -5.48
C TYR A 71 15.96 -3.36 -6.45
N ARG A 72 14.73 -3.87 -6.63
CA ARG A 72 14.46 -5.00 -7.56
C ARG A 72 14.74 -4.65 -9.02
N PHE A 73 14.62 -3.39 -9.37
CA PHE A 73 14.90 -2.92 -10.73
C PHE A 73 16.41 -2.74 -10.96
N ALA A 74 17.22 -2.58 -9.91
CA ALA A 74 18.67 -2.56 -10.04
C ALA A 74 19.24 -3.85 -10.68
N ALA A 75 18.60 -5.01 -10.43
CA ALA A 75 18.97 -6.27 -11.08
C ALA A 75 18.76 -6.26 -12.61
N LEU A 76 17.95 -5.33 -13.12
CA LEU A 76 17.71 -5.11 -14.55
C LEU A 76 18.61 -4.00 -15.13
N GLY A 77 19.61 -3.55 -14.38
CA GLY A 77 20.60 -2.56 -14.84
C GLY A 77 20.13 -1.11 -14.81
N VAL A 78 18.98 -0.79 -14.20
CA VAL A 78 18.52 0.60 -14.09
C VAL A 78 19.15 1.35 -12.92
N ARG A 79 19.37 2.65 -13.12
CA ARG A 79 19.97 3.54 -12.12
C ARG A 79 18.94 3.93 -11.06
N CYS A 80 19.33 3.88 -9.78
CA CYS A 80 18.49 4.32 -8.66
C CYS A 80 19.04 5.61 -8.04
N GLN A 81 18.17 6.54 -7.68
CA GLN A 81 18.53 7.89 -7.21
C GLN A 81 19.38 7.89 -5.92
N GLY A 82 19.24 6.85 -5.08
CA GLY A 82 20.02 6.63 -3.86
C GLY A 82 21.23 5.71 -4.00
N ALA A 83 21.58 5.27 -5.23
CA ALA A 83 22.84 4.59 -5.49
C ALA A 83 23.97 5.63 -5.56
N ALA A 84 24.16 6.38 -4.47
CA ALA A 84 25.31 7.26 -4.31
C ALA A 84 26.54 6.38 -4.02
N GLN A 85 27.34 6.22 -5.07
CA GLN A 85 28.81 6.32 -5.10
C GLN A 85 29.54 5.88 -3.83
N LYS A 86 30.22 4.73 -3.93
CA LYS A 86 31.29 4.36 -3.00
C LYS A 86 32.59 5.07 -3.40
#